data_AF-A0A3B0XSG9-F1
#
_entry.id   AF-A0A3B0XSG9-F1
#
_cell.length_a   1.000
_cell.length_b   1.000
_cell.length_c   1.000
_cell.angle_alpha   90.00
_cell.angle_beta   90.00
_cell.angle_gamma   90.00
#
_symmetry.space_group_name_H-M   'P 1'
#
loop_
_entity.id
_entity.type
_entity.pdbx_description
1 polymer ?
#
loop_
_entity_poly.entity_id
_entity_poly.type
_entity_poly.pdbx_seq_one_letter_code
_entity_poly.pdbx_strand_id
1 'polypeptide(L)' 'LCLRYGGPHDAEHEMMECLGEALWLAQRNQTTPDEAAYLECLKKLLEK' A
#
# COMPACT_ATOMS: atom_id res chain seq x y z
N LEU A 1 -1.28 -6.19 -10.39
CA LEU A 1 -2.25 -6.14 -9.28
C LEU A 1 -3.65 -6.56 -9.75
N CYS A 2 -4.29 -5.89 -10.72
CA CYS A 2 -5.65 -6.25 -11.16
C CYS A 2 -5.83 -7.70 -11.62
N LEU A 3 -4.86 -8.27 -12.35
CA LEU A 3 -4.90 -9.68 -12.77
C LEU A 3 -4.71 -10.68 -11.62
N ARG A 4 -4.11 -10.23 -10.50
CA ARG A 4 -3.78 -11.06 -9.35
C ARG A 4 -4.92 -11.07 -8.33
N TYR A 5 -5.58 -9.93 -8.17
CA TYR A 5 -6.65 -9.71 -7.21
C TYR A 5 -8.06 -9.81 -7.84
N GLY A 6 -8.17 -10.29 -9.09
CA GLY A 6 -9.46 -10.56 -9.72
C GLY A 6 -10.21 -9.33 -10.26
N GLY A 7 -9.60 -8.14 -10.20
CA GLY A 7 -10.17 -6.92 -10.77
C GLY A 7 -9.44 -5.65 -10.34
N PRO A 8 -9.77 -4.50 -10.95
CA PRO A 8 -9.23 -3.20 -10.58
C PRO A 8 -9.62 -2.80 -9.15
N HIS A 9 -10.86 -3.05 -8.75
CA HIS A 9 -11.37 -2.68 -7.43
C HIS A 9 -10.61 -3.35 -6.28
N ASP A 10 -10.41 -4.67 -6.31
CA ASP A 10 -9.65 -5.38 -5.29
C ASP A 10 -8.17 -5.00 -5.28
N ALA A 11 -7.59 -4.75 -6.46
CA ALA A 11 -6.23 -4.22 -6.54
C ALA A 11 -6.11 -2.83 -5.91
N GLU A 12 -7.06 -1.94 -6.17
CA GLU A 12 -7.12 -0.60 -5.57
C GLU A 12 -7.33 -0.68 -4.05
N HIS A 13 -8.14 -1.62 -3.58
CA HIS A 13 -8.38 -1.83 -2.14
C HIS A 13 -7.08 -2.20 -1.43
N GLU A 14 -6.33 -3.17 -1.94
CA GLU A 14 -5.03 -3.57 -1.36
C GLU A 14 -4.01 -2.43 -1.42
N MET A 15 -4.01 -1.64 -2.50
CA MET A 15 -3.17 -0.44 -2.60
C MET A 15 -3.55 0.62 -1.57
N MET A 16 -4.84 0.78 -1.27
CA MET A 16 -5.35 1.69 -0.25
C MET A 16 -4.99 1.23 1.17
N GLU A 17 -4.99 -0.07 1.45
CA GLU A 17 -4.55 -0.61 2.74
C GLU A 17 -3.07 -0.26 3.01
N CYS A 18 -2.19 -0.50 2.03
CA CYS A 18 -0.79 -0.10 2.10
C CYS A 18 -0.61 1.42 2.30
N LEU A 19 -1.44 2.22 1.64
CA LEU A 19 -1.40 3.68 1.76
C LEU A 19 -1.87 4.16 3.14
N GLY A 20 -2.94 3.56 3.65
CA GLY A 20 -3.51 3.85 4.96
C GLY A 20 -2.51 3.55 6.08
N GLU A 21 -1.80 2.44 5.99
CA GLU A 21 -0.76 2.08 6.95
C GLU A 21 0.41 3.08 6.93
N ALA A 22 0.90 3.44 5.74
CA ALA A 22 1.96 4.44 5.58
C ALA A 22 1.55 5.82 6.13
N LEU A 23 0.32 6.26 5.86
CA LEU A 23 -0.22 7.51 6.38
C LEU A 23 -0.38 7.48 7.90
N TRP A 24 -0.88 6.37 8.45
CA TRP A 24 -1.04 6.21 9.89
C TRP A 24 0.31 6.24 10.62
N LEU A 25 1.33 5.54 10.09
CA LEU A 25 2.70 5.59 10.61
C LEU A 25 3.30 7.00 10.53
N ALA A 26 3.10 7.69 9.42
CA ALA A 26 3.57 9.07 9.23
C ALA A 26 2.94 10.02 10.25
N GLN A 27 1.62 9.94 10.42
CA GLN A 27 0.91 10.75 11.42
C GLN A 27 1.36 10.42 12.84
N ARG A 28 1.52 9.13 13.17
CA ARG A 28 1.96 8.68 14.48
C ARG A 28 3.39 9.15 14.82
N ASN A 29 4.29 9.11 13.84
CA ASN A 29 5.69 9.46 14.01
C ASN A 29 5.95 10.96 13.78
N GLN A 30 4.91 11.73 13.41
CA GLN A 30 5.03 13.14 13.00
C GLN A 30 6.03 13.34 11.85
N THR A 31 6.15 12.34 10.99
CA THR A 31 7.04 12.36 9.82
C THR A 31 6.20 12.47 8.55
N THR A 32 6.86 12.77 7.44
CA THR A 32 6.23 12.63 6.13
C THR A 32 5.97 11.15 5.83
N PRO A 33 4.95 10.83 5.03
CA PRO A 33 4.72 9.47 4.54
C PRO A 33 5.97 8.91 3.90
N ASP A 34 6.35 7.70 4.32
CA ASP A 34 7.51 7.03 3.78
C ASP A 34 7.15 6.36 2.44
N GLU A 35 7.60 6.98 1.35
CA GLU A 35 7.31 6.52 -0.01
C GLU A 35 7.98 5.16 -0.30
N ALA A 36 9.13 4.88 0.33
CA ALA A 36 9.82 3.60 0.18
C ALA A 36 9.03 2.46 0.84
N ALA A 37 8.48 2.70 2.03
CA ALA A 37 7.61 1.75 2.73
C ALA A 37 6.35 1.44 1.92
N TYR A 38 5.75 2.47 1.29
CA TYR A 38 4.61 2.29 0.39
C TYR A 38 4.97 1.44 -0.83
N LEU A 39 6.08 1.73 -1.50
CA LEU A 39 6.57 0.94 -2.65
C LEU A 39 6.93 -0.50 -2.27
N GLU A 40 7.51 -0.73 -1.09
CA GLU A 40 7.74 -2.08 -0.57
C GLU A 40 6.44 -2.83 -0.32
N CYS A 41 5.42 -2.17 0.24
CA CYS A 41 4.11 -2.77 0.45
C CYS A 41 3.49 -3.17 -0.89
N LEU A 42 3.55 -2.30 -1.91
CA LEU A 42 3.12 -2.62 -3.28
C LEU A 42 3.90 -3.78 -3.90
N LYS A 43 5.22 -3.86 -3.67
CA LYS A 43 6.03 -5.00 -4.10
C LYS A 43 5.59 -6.31 -3.45
N LYS A 44 5.28 -6.31 -2.15
CA LYS A 44 4.76 -7.49 -1.47
C LYS A 44 3.44 -7.97 -2.08
N LEU A 45 2.55 -7.06 -2.48
CA LEU A 45 1.32 -7.40 -3.22
C LEU A 45 1.60 -8.02 -4.62
N LEU A 46 2.78 -7.77 -5.18
CA LEU A 46 3.26 -8.40 -6.42
C LEU A 46 4.06 -9.68 -6.20
N GLU A 47 4.40 -10.03 -4.96
CA GLU A 47 5.08 -11.28 -4.62
C GLU A 47 4.13 -12.34 -4.06
N LYS A 48 3.03 -11.90 -3.43
CA LYS A 48 1.99 -12.72 -2.79
C LYS A 48 1.02 -13.33 -3.79
#